data_AF-A0A091FXI7-F1
#
_entry.id   AF-A0A091FXI7-F1
#
_cell.length_a   1.000
_cell.length_b   1.000
_cell.length_c   1.000
_cell.angle_alpha   90.00
_cell.angle_beta   90.00
_cell.angle_gamma   90.00
#
_symmetry.space_group_name_H-M   'P 1'
#
loop_
_entity.id
_entity.type
_entity.pdbx_description
1 polymer ?
#
loop_
_entity_poly.entity_id
_entity_poly.type
_entity_poly.pdbx_seq_one_letter_code
_entity_poly.pdbx_strand_id
1 'polypeptide(L)'
;VRGPPLAGAFKERPAKPTAFRKFYERGDFPIALEHDTKGNKIAWKVQLEELDYLYCLPLFFEGLCEMTFPCDFFARQGIHDMLEHGGNKVIPVIPRLITPIKNALSLRNRQVICITLKVLQHLVGTVGEALVPYYQQILPVLNIFKNMNGEL
;
A
#
# COMPACT_ATOMS: atom_id res chain seq x y z
N VAL A 1 3.30 6.05 44.67
CA VAL A 1 3.74 6.87 43.50
C VAL A 1 3.01 6.35 42.28
N ARG A 2 2.27 7.19 41.55
CA ARG A 2 1.60 6.77 40.31
C ARG A 2 2.67 6.65 39.22
N GLY A 3 2.76 5.49 38.57
CA GLY A 3 3.76 5.25 37.52
C GLY A 3 3.57 6.18 36.31
N PRO A 4 4.56 6.21 35.38
CA PRO A 4 4.46 7.02 34.17
C PRO A 4 3.26 6.60 33.30
N PRO A 5 2.70 7.51 32.49
CA PRO A 5 1.59 7.20 31.60
C PRO A 5 2.00 6.18 30.52
N LEU A 6 1.02 5.44 29.99
CA LEU A 6 1.25 4.48 28.91
C LEU A 6 1.72 5.20 27.64
N ALA A 7 2.84 4.74 27.06
CA ALA A 7 3.42 5.33 25.86
C ALA A 7 2.56 5.15 24.58
N GLY A 8 1.62 4.19 24.57
CA GLY A 8 0.70 3.98 23.45
C GLY A 8 1.38 3.55 22.14
N ALA A 9 2.58 2.96 22.20
CA ALA A 9 3.38 2.59 21.03
C ALA A 9 2.67 1.60 20.07
N PHE A 10 1.75 0.79 20.58
CA PHE A 10 1.00 -0.21 19.80
C PHE A 10 -0.44 0.23 19.48
N LYS A 11 -0.89 1.38 19.99
CA LYS A 11 -2.26 1.84 19.78
C LYS A 11 -2.47 2.17 18.29
N GLU A 12 -3.49 1.55 17.69
CA GLU A 12 -3.94 1.86 16.32
C GLU A 12 -4.27 3.34 16.17
N ARG A 13 -4.03 3.86 14.97
CA ARG A 13 -4.26 5.26 14.62
C ARG A 13 -5.27 5.33 13.48
N PRO A 14 -6.19 6.32 13.50
CA PRO A 14 -7.17 6.47 12.44
C PRO A 14 -6.50 6.83 11.12
N ALA A 15 -7.01 6.24 10.03
CA ALA A 15 -6.61 6.61 8.68
C ALA A 15 -7.08 8.02 8.34
N LYS A 16 -6.25 8.77 7.61
CA LYS A 16 -6.65 10.04 7.02
C LYS A 16 -7.40 9.77 5.70
N PRO A 17 -8.28 10.68 5.27
CA PRO A 17 -8.88 10.59 3.94
C PRO A 17 -7.78 10.53 2.86
N THR A 18 -7.88 9.54 1.97
CA THR A 18 -6.91 9.32 0.89
C THR A 18 -7.36 10.01 -0.39
N ALA A 19 -6.44 10.38 -1.28
CA ALA A 19 -6.81 10.77 -2.63
C ALA A 19 -7.39 9.58 -3.40
N PHE A 20 -6.89 8.36 -3.13
CA PHE A 20 -7.42 7.12 -3.69
C PHE A 20 -8.94 7.02 -3.52
N ARG A 21 -9.46 7.15 -2.30
CA ARG A 21 -10.90 7.06 -2.02
C ARG A 21 -11.71 8.07 -2.83
N LYS A 22 -11.24 9.31 -2.90
CA LYS A 22 -11.90 10.40 -3.65
C LYS A 22 -11.96 10.10 -5.15
N PHE A 23 -10.87 9.60 -5.72
CA PHE A 23 -10.81 9.24 -7.14
C PHE A 23 -11.70 8.02 -7.44
N TYR A 24 -11.74 7.05 -6.53
CA TYR A 24 -12.61 5.89 -6.64
C TYR A 24 -14.09 6.30 -6.63
N GLU A 25 -14.51 7.12 -5.67
CA GLU A 25 -15.91 7.58 -5.55
C GLU A 25 -16.36 8.46 -6.73
N ARG A 26 -15.43 9.16 -7.37
CA ARG A 26 -15.70 9.93 -8.60
C ARG A 26 -15.79 9.06 -9.86
N GLY A 27 -15.29 7.82 -9.81
CA GLY A 27 -15.20 6.95 -10.99
C GLY A 27 -14.05 7.32 -11.93
N ASP A 28 -13.04 8.05 -11.44
CA ASP A 28 -11.92 8.56 -12.25
C ASP A 28 -10.89 7.48 -12.58
N PHE A 29 -10.93 6.32 -11.90
CA PHE A 29 -10.00 5.23 -12.18
C PHE A 29 -10.37 4.47 -13.46
N PRO A 30 -9.37 4.07 -14.28
CA PRO A 30 -9.56 3.20 -15.43
C PRO A 30 -9.71 1.72 -15.01
N ILE A 31 -10.46 1.44 -13.94
CA ILE A 31 -10.67 0.09 -13.41
C ILE A 31 -12.16 -0.20 -13.22
N ALA A 32 -12.54 -1.47 -13.34
CA ALA A 32 -13.88 -1.96 -13.08
C ALA A 32 -13.80 -3.31 -12.33
N LEU A 33 -14.86 -3.67 -11.61
CA LEU A 33 -14.96 -4.99 -10.99
C LEU A 33 -15.32 -6.01 -12.07
N GLU A 34 -14.50 -7.06 -12.20
CA GLU A 34 -14.79 -8.21 -13.05
C GLU A 34 -15.12 -9.41 -12.15
N HIS A 35 -16.33 -9.95 -12.31
CA HIS A 35 -16.74 -11.18 -11.64
C HIS A 35 -16.36 -12.37 -12.53
N ASP A 36 -15.28 -13.06 -12.19
CA ASP A 36 -14.93 -14.35 -12.77
C ASP A 36 -15.49 -15.46 -11.86
N THR A 37 -15.86 -16.59 -12.46
CA THR A 37 -16.20 -17.85 -11.77
C THR A 37 -15.15 -18.31 -10.75
N LYS A 38 -13.89 -17.85 -10.87
CA LYS A 38 -12.78 -18.14 -9.96
C LYS A 38 -12.57 -17.10 -8.84
N GLY A 39 -13.33 -16.01 -8.83
CA GLY A 39 -13.23 -14.93 -7.85
C GLY A 39 -13.27 -13.53 -8.46
N ASN A 40 -13.13 -12.52 -7.61
CA ASN A 40 -13.12 -11.12 -8.04
C ASN A 40 -11.77 -10.75 -8.65
N LYS A 41 -11.80 -10.12 -9.82
CA LYS A 41 -10.65 -9.47 -10.47
C LYS A 41 -10.98 -8.01 -10.76
N ILE A 42 -9.96 -7.21 -11.05
CA ILE A 42 -10.18 -5.89 -11.64
C ILE A 42 -9.91 -5.96 -13.13
N ALA A 43 -10.80 -5.38 -13.92
CA ALA A 43 -10.58 -5.17 -15.35
C ALA A 43 -10.07 -3.75 -15.57
N TRP A 44 -8.93 -3.62 -16.23
CA TRP A 44 -8.38 -2.34 -16.63
C TRP A 44 -9.00 -1.88 -17.95
N LYS A 45 -9.49 -0.64 -17.99
CA LYS A 45 -10.06 -0.02 -19.20
C LYS A 45 -8.99 0.46 -20.19
N VAL A 46 -7.73 0.51 -19.75
CA VAL A 46 -6.56 0.96 -20.51
C VAL A 46 -5.46 -0.07 -20.29
N GLN A 47 -4.59 -0.27 -21.28
CA GLN A 47 -3.43 -1.16 -21.15
C GLN A 47 -2.51 -0.65 -20.02
N LEU A 48 -2.00 -1.57 -19.20
CA LEU A 48 -1.12 -1.22 -18.06
C LEU A 48 0.14 -0.50 -18.56
N GLU A 49 0.62 -0.86 -19.74
CA GLU A 49 1.79 -0.28 -20.40
C GLU A 49 1.56 1.16 -20.85
N GLU A 50 0.32 1.62 -20.98
CA GLU A 50 -0.01 3.00 -21.40
C GLU A 50 -0.26 3.93 -20.21
N LEU A 51 -0.35 3.41 -18.99
CA LEU A 51 -0.59 4.21 -17.79
C LEU A 51 0.60 5.13 -17.45
N ASP A 52 0.29 6.31 -16.91
CA ASP A 52 1.26 7.19 -16.27
C ASP A 52 1.58 6.67 -14.86
N TYR A 53 2.67 5.92 -14.73
CA TYR A 53 3.12 5.35 -13.47
C TYR A 53 3.54 6.40 -12.44
N LEU A 54 4.03 7.57 -12.88
CA LEU A 54 4.42 8.64 -11.97
C LEU A 54 3.19 9.19 -11.24
N TYR A 55 2.02 9.17 -11.88
CA TYR A 55 0.77 9.63 -11.30
C TYR A 55 -0.04 8.50 -10.64
N CYS A 56 -0.30 7.42 -11.38
CA CYS A 56 -1.23 6.37 -10.96
C CYS A 56 -0.69 5.53 -9.81
N LEU A 57 0.57 5.07 -9.87
CA LEU A 57 1.09 4.12 -8.88
C LEU A 57 1.13 4.73 -7.46
N PRO A 58 1.59 5.98 -7.25
CA PRO A 58 1.50 6.62 -5.93
C PRO A 58 0.07 6.75 -5.43
N LEU A 59 -0.88 7.07 -6.31
CA LEU A 59 -2.30 7.18 -5.98
C LEU A 59 -2.87 5.83 -5.49
N PHE A 60 -2.52 4.73 -6.16
CA PHE A 60 -2.88 3.38 -5.69
C PHE A 60 -2.21 3.04 -4.34
N PHE A 61 -0.94 3.42 -4.14
CA PHE A 61 -0.23 3.23 -2.87
C PHE A 61 -0.83 4.01 -1.70
N GLU A 62 -1.47 5.17 -1.92
CA GLU A 62 -2.26 5.84 -0.87
C GLU A 62 -3.42 4.96 -0.39
N GLY A 63 -3.98 4.14 -1.29
CA GLY A 63 -5.02 3.17 -1.01
C GLY A 63 -4.61 2.04 -0.06
N LEU A 64 -3.32 1.88 0.28
CA LEU A 64 -2.87 0.93 1.31
C LEU A 64 -3.50 1.20 2.68
N CYS A 65 -3.93 2.44 2.94
CA CYS A 65 -4.63 2.82 4.17
C CYS A 65 -6.12 2.42 4.17
N GLU A 66 -6.69 2.03 3.02
CA GLU A 66 -8.10 1.64 2.91
C GLU A 66 -8.33 0.26 3.53
N MET A 67 -9.38 0.16 4.33
CA MET A 67 -9.75 -1.08 5.06
C MET A 67 -11.19 -1.52 4.77
N THR A 68 -11.88 -0.82 3.87
CA THR A 68 -13.29 -1.08 3.58
C THR A 68 -13.47 -1.51 2.13
N PHE A 69 -14.18 -2.61 1.95
CA PHE A 69 -14.65 -3.03 0.64
C PHE A 69 -15.56 -1.94 0.03
N PRO A 70 -15.44 -1.64 -1.28
CA PRO A 70 -14.55 -2.26 -2.27
C PRO A 70 -13.16 -1.59 -2.43
N CYS A 71 -12.93 -0.44 -1.80
CA CYS A 71 -11.73 0.37 -2.04
C CYS A 71 -10.42 -0.35 -1.71
N ASP A 72 -10.39 -1.09 -0.62
CA ASP A 72 -9.24 -1.87 -0.19
C ASP A 72 -8.87 -2.99 -1.20
N PHE A 73 -9.86 -3.60 -1.86
CA PHE A 73 -9.68 -4.60 -2.90
C PHE A 73 -9.09 -3.97 -4.16
N PHE A 74 -9.68 -2.87 -4.65
CA PHE A 74 -9.19 -2.16 -5.82
C PHE A 74 -7.78 -1.61 -5.63
N ALA A 75 -7.47 -1.05 -4.44
CA ALA A 75 -6.14 -0.56 -4.13
C ALA A 75 -5.11 -1.70 -4.21
N ARG A 76 -5.39 -2.82 -3.54
CA ARG A 76 -4.47 -3.97 -3.49
C ARG A 76 -4.25 -4.61 -4.85
N GLN A 77 -5.33 -4.88 -5.58
CA GLN A 77 -5.22 -5.50 -6.90
C GLN A 77 -4.57 -4.55 -7.90
N GLY A 78 -4.88 -3.26 -7.84
CA GLY A 78 -4.27 -2.26 -8.71
C GLY A 78 -2.76 -2.14 -8.51
N ILE A 79 -2.29 -2.11 -7.25
CA ILE A 79 -0.86 -2.15 -6.94
C ILE A 79 -0.22 -3.42 -7.49
N HIS A 80 -0.85 -4.58 -7.26
CA HIS A 80 -0.31 -5.86 -7.71
C HIS A 80 -0.11 -5.87 -9.24
N ASP A 81 -1.15 -5.54 -10.01
CA ASP A 81 -1.10 -5.58 -11.47
C ASP A 81 -0.08 -4.58 -12.03
N MET A 82 -0.02 -3.37 -11.46
CA MET A 82 0.95 -2.36 -11.87
C MET A 82 2.40 -2.75 -11.53
N LEU A 83 2.66 -3.41 -10.41
CA LEU A 83 4.02 -3.87 -10.09
C LEU A 83 4.45 -5.05 -10.99
N GLU A 84 3.53 -5.97 -11.28
CA GLU A 84 3.79 -7.14 -12.13
C GLU A 84 4.11 -6.74 -13.58
N HIS A 85 3.39 -5.75 -14.13
CA HIS A 85 3.51 -5.35 -15.55
C HIS A 85 4.28 -4.04 -15.75
N GLY A 86 4.66 -3.34 -14.68
CA GLY A 86 5.27 -2.01 -14.78
C GLY A 86 6.72 -2.00 -15.24
N GLY A 87 7.45 -3.10 -15.03
CA GLY A 87 8.86 -3.23 -15.44
C GLY A 87 9.72 -2.03 -15.03
N ASN A 88 10.41 -1.43 -16.00
CA ASN A 88 11.30 -0.29 -15.78
C ASN A 88 10.59 1.03 -15.40
N LYS A 89 9.26 1.11 -15.55
CA LYS A 89 8.48 2.29 -15.19
C LYS A 89 8.33 2.48 -13.68
N VAL A 90 8.57 1.45 -12.88
CA VAL A 90 8.43 1.49 -11.41
C VAL A 90 9.57 2.26 -10.75
N ILE A 91 10.82 2.08 -11.22
CA ILE A 91 12.04 2.69 -10.67
C ILE A 91 11.90 4.22 -10.46
N PRO A 92 11.51 5.04 -11.46
CA PRO A 92 11.41 6.49 -11.29
C PRO A 92 10.32 6.92 -10.30
N VAL A 93 9.39 6.02 -9.95
CA VAL A 93 8.27 6.31 -9.04
C VAL A 93 8.67 6.10 -7.58
N ILE A 94 9.70 5.30 -7.28
CA ILE A 94 10.09 4.89 -5.93
C ILE A 94 10.10 6.03 -4.90
N PRO A 95 10.69 7.21 -5.17
CA PRO A 95 10.70 8.31 -4.20
C PRO A 95 9.29 8.76 -3.77
N ARG A 96 8.30 8.64 -4.66
CA ARG A 96 6.90 9.01 -4.41
C ARG A 96 6.13 7.96 -3.61
N LEU A 97 6.60 6.71 -3.57
CA LEU A 97 5.95 5.62 -2.85
C LEU A 97 6.26 5.62 -1.35
N ILE A 98 7.37 6.26 -0.94
CA ILE A 98 7.88 6.23 0.43
C ILE A 98 6.89 6.80 1.44
N THR A 99 6.27 7.95 1.12
CA THR A 99 5.30 8.60 2.01
C THR A 99 4.03 7.76 2.19
N PRO A 100 3.36 7.28 1.12
CA PRO A 100 2.23 6.35 1.26
C PRO A 100 2.55 5.09 2.07
N ILE A 101 3.69 4.44 1.83
CA ILE A 101 4.13 3.25 2.59
C ILE A 101 4.26 3.59 4.08
N LYS A 102 4.96 4.68 4.40
CA LYS A 102 5.13 5.13 5.78
C LYS A 102 3.79 5.43 6.44
N ASN A 103 2.87 6.08 5.73
CA ASN A 103 1.55 6.41 6.25
C ASN A 103 0.75 5.15 6.60
N ALA A 104 0.72 4.16 5.69
CA ALA A 104 0.03 2.89 5.91
C ALA A 104 0.59 2.14 7.13
N LEU A 105 1.92 1.97 7.21
CA LEU A 105 2.56 1.32 8.36
C LEU A 105 2.35 2.09 9.67
N SER A 106 2.30 3.42 9.60
CA SER A 106 2.10 4.29 10.77
C SER A 106 0.70 4.20 11.37
N LEU A 107 -0.28 3.61 10.67
CA LEU A 107 -1.61 3.32 11.22
C LEU A 107 -1.57 2.32 12.37
N ARG A 108 -0.50 1.51 12.45
CA ARG A 108 -0.34 0.47 13.49
C ARG A 108 -1.45 -0.59 13.47
N ASN A 109 -2.25 -0.61 12.42
CA ASN A 109 -3.25 -1.64 12.18
C ASN A 109 -2.57 -2.88 11.60
N ARG A 110 -2.79 -4.03 12.23
CA ARG A 110 -2.09 -5.29 11.89
C ARG A 110 -2.38 -5.75 10.45
N GLN A 111 -3.62 -5.62 9.99
CA GLN A 111 -4.00 -6.03 8.63
C GLN A 111 -3.30 -5.14 7.60
N VAL A 112 -3.34 -3.82 7.78
CA VAL A 112 -2.66 -2.87 6.89
C VAL A 112 -1.15 -3.10 6.86
N ILE A 113 -0.53 -3.36 8.02
CA ILE A 113 0.90 -3.69 8.10
C ILE A 113 1.22 -4.95 7.29
N CYS A 114 0.48 -6.04 7.50
CA CYS A 114 0.69 -7.30 6.77
C CYS A 114 0.53 -7.13 5.25
N ILE A 115 -0.49 -6.37 4.81
CA ILE A 115 -0.71 -6.07 3.39
C ILE A 115 0.44 -5.24 2.83
N THR A 116 0.82 -4.17 3.54
CA THR A 116 1.91 -3.29 3.11
C THR A 116 3.24 -4.03 3.03
N LEU A 117 3.52 -4.96 3.95
CA LEU A 117 4.70 -5.82 3.90
C LEU A 117 4.71 -6.76 2.68
N LYS A 118 3.56 -7.34 2.31
CA LYS A 118 3.45 -8.15 1.09
C LYS A 118 3.68 -7.31 -0.17
N VAL A 119 3.13 -6.08 -0.20
CA VAL A 119 3.38 -5.13 -1.30
C VAL A 119 4.85 -4.73 -1.36
N LEU A 120 5.51 -4.51 -0.22
CA LEU A 120 6.94 -4.25 -0.16
C LEU A 120 7.77 -5.43 -0.67
N GLN A 121 7.40 -6.67 -0.36
CA GLN A 121 8.07 -7.86 -0.91
C GLN A 121 7.98 -7.91 -2.44
N HIS A 122 6.80 -7.62 -3.00
CA HIS A 122 6.63 -7.53 -4.45
C HIS A 122 7.49 -6.40 -5.04
N LEU A 123 7.43 -5.20 -4.44
CA LEU A 123 8.21 -4.04 -4.89
C LEU A 123 9.73 -4.29 -4.85
N VAL A 124 10.23 -4.95 -3.81
CA VAL A 124 11.67 -5.28 -3.70
C VAL A 124 12.06 -6.33 -4.74
N GLY A 125 11.18 -7.29 -5.06
CA GLY A 125 11.41 -8.26 -6.12
C GLY A 125 11.59 -7.63 -7.51
N THR A 126 10.98 -6.46 -7.75
CA THR A 126 11.10 -5.75 -9.03
C THR A 126 12.21 -4.70 -9.05
N VAL A 127 12.41 -3.95 -7.95
CA VAL A 127 13.28 -2.75 -7.92
C VAL A 127 14.07 -2.57 -6.61
N GLY A 128 14.53 -3.67 -6.01
CA GLY A 128 15.13 -3.70 -4.66
C GLY A 128 16.28 -2.72 -4.41
N GLU A 129 17.22 -2.55 -5.34
CA GLU A 129 18.37 -1.65 -5.18
C GLU A 129 17.94 -0.18 -5.05
N ALA A 130 16.88 0.23 -5.74
CA ALA A 130 16.36 1.59 -5.72
C ALA A 130 15.74 1.98 -4.36
N LEU A 131 15.39 1.00 -3.52
CA LEU A 131 14.79 1.24 -2.20
C LEU A 131 15.81 1.50 -1.09
N VAL A 132 17.08 1.12 -1.28
CA VAL A 132 18.14 1.22 -0.25
C VAL A 132 18.23 2.61 0.40
N PRO A 133 18.17 3.74 -0.35
CA PRO A 133 18.25 5.08 0.25
C PRO A 133 17.09 5.41 1.21
N TYR A 134 15.99 4.65 1.18
CA TYR A 134 14.76 4.96 1.90
C TYR A 134 14.49 4.05 3.10
N TYR A 135 15.36 3.09 3.39
CA TYR A 135 15.20 2.16 4.51
C TYR A 135 15.03 2.86 5.86
N GLN A 136 15.78 3.93 6.11
CA GLN A 136 15.67 4.70 7.35
C GLN A 136 14.29 5.34 7.55
N GLN A 137 13.51 5.53 6.49
CA GLN A 137 12.16 6.11 6.58
C GLN A 137 11.07 5.05 6.78
N ILE A 138 11.28 3.83 6.26
CA ILE A 138 10.28 2.76 6.24
C ILE A 138 10.45 1.81 7.44
N LEU A 139 11.69 1.40 7.75
CA LEU A 139 11.94 0.35 8.74
C LEU A 139 11.63 0.71 10.21
N PRO A 140 11.74 1.97 10.68
CA PRO A 140 11.56 2.27 12.11
C PRO A 140 10.21 1.83 12.70
N VAL A 141 9.12 1.93 11.93
CA VAL A 141 7.79 1.50 12.41
C VAL A 141 7.69 -0.02 12.51
N LEU A 142 8.39 -0.77 11.66
CA LEU A 142 8.41 -2.23 11.70
C LEU A 142 9.10 -2.75 12.97
N ASN A 143 10.07 -2.02 13.53
CA ASN A 143 10.73 -2.39 14.78
C ASN A 143 9.75 -2.50 15.95
N ILE A 144 8.64 -1.75 15.93
CA ILE A 144 7.59 -1.84 16.96
C ILE A 144 6.95 -3.24 16.92
N PHE A 145 6.73 -3.80 15.72
CA PHE A 145 5.97 -5.03 15.50
C PHE A 145 6.84 -6.26 15.25
N LYS A 146 8.17 -6.13 15.19
CA LYS A 146 9.11 -7.19 14.78
C LYS A 146 8.94 -8.51 15.54
N ASN A 147 8.59 -8.45 16.81
CA ASN A 147 8.46 -9.63 17.68
C ASN A 147 7.00 -10.05 17.91
N MET A 148 6.04 -9.44 17.22
CA MET A 148 4.61 -9.76 17.36
C MET A 148 4.22 -10.98 16.52
N ASN A 149 4.79 -12.12 16.86
CA ASN A 149 4.37 -13.42 16.32
C ASN A 149 3.21 -13.96 17.16
N GLY A 150 2.24 -14.61 16.54
CA GLY A 150 1.30 -15.44 17.30
C GLY A 150 2.08 -16.57 17.96
N GLU A 151 1.71 -16.96 19.19
CA GLU A 151 2.07 -18.30 19.66
C GLU A 151 1.43 -19.29 18.67
N LEU A 152 2.27 -20.14 18.05
CA LEU A 152 1.83 -21.20 17.15
C LEU A 152 1.09 -22.29 17.92
#